data_AF-A0A955FHV2-F1
#
_entry.id   AF-A0A955FHV2-F1
#
_cell.length_a   1.000
_cell.length_b   1.000
_cell.length_c   1.000
_cell.angle_alpha   90.00
_cell.angle_beta   90.00
_cell.angle_gamma   90.00
#
_symmetry.space_group_name_H-M   'P 1'
#
loop_
_entity.id
_entity.type
_entity.pdbx_description
1 polymer ?
#
loop_
_entity_poly.entity_id
_entity_poly.type
_entity_poly.pdbx_seq_one_letter_code
_entity_poly.pdbx_strand_id
1 'polypeptide(L)'
;EVYPIYIPIYQDAVFSSSYLKTLKMQFIQIRRWAWGASDIAYVVDKGFFHKNKVPKVDLIMKLSRLIEGHISWSTSAIILLVGGFIPQLLNPLDYSSNQLPILAGRIQTVAMVGILATLFLSLKTLPPKPERYKRRRTILMILQWVLLPVTTILYNACAAINAQTRLMFGRYLDKFDVTDKATKTGDNKTVI
;
A
#
# COMPACT_ATOMS: atom_id res chain seq x y z
N GLU A 1 17.73 5.52 -28.10
CA GLU A 1 18.71 5.29 -27.02
C GLU A 1 18.09 5.68 -25.70
N VAL A 2 18.34 4.93 -24.63
CA VAL A 2 17.87 5.27 -23.28
C VAL A 2 19.01 5.98 -22.57
N TYR A 3 18.82 7.27 -22.26
CA TYR A 3 19.81 8.05 -21.52
C TYR A 3 19.55 7.90 -20.02
N PRO A 4 20.50 7.38 -19.22
CA PRO A 4 20.34 7.31 -17.78
C PRO A 4 20.37 8.72 -17.20
N ILE A 5 19.36 9.04 -16.38
CA ILE A 5 19.29 10.28 -15.63
C ILE A 5 19.76 9.98 -14.21
N TYR A 6 20.96 10.47 -13.86
CA TYR A 6 21.57 10.27 -12.54
C TYR A 6 21.03 11.27 -11.50
N ILE A 7 19.70 11.28 -11.32
CA ILE A 7 19.09 12.05 -10.24
C ILE A 7 19.05 11.17 -8.99
N PRO A 8 19.56 11.67 -7.85
CA PRO A 8 19.49 10.93 -6.60
C PRO A 8 18.03 10.78 -6.14
N ILE A 9 17.66 9.56 -5.73
CA ILE A 9 16.33 9.26 -5.17
C ILE A 9 16.50 9.02 -3.67
N TYR A 10 16.12 9.99 -2.86
CA TYR A 10 16.32 9.97 -1.41
C TYR A 10 15.24 9.21 -0.62
N GLN A 11 14.17 8.77 -1.29
CA GLN A 11 13.02 8.07 -0.66
C GLN A 11 12.47 8.80 0.57
N ASP A 12 12.41 10.14 0.52
CA ASP A 12 11.99 10.95 1.65
C ASP A 12 10.61 10.57 2.16
N ALA A 13 10.54 10.30 3.46
CA ALA A 13 9.29 10.05 4.16
C ALA A 13 8.43 11.32 4.18
N VAL A 14 7.11 11.13 4.19
CA VAL A 14 6.18 12.24 4.44
C VAL A 14 6.41 12.74 5.85
N PHE A 15 6.71 14.02 5.98
CA PHE A 15 6.92 14.66 7.27
C PHE A 15 6.45 16.10 7.19
N SER A 16 5.50 16.45 8.05
CA SER A 16 4.94 17.80 8.14
C SER A 16 5.14 18.39 9.54
N SER A 17 4.67 19.62 9.74
CA SER A 17 4.89 20.38 10.98
C SER A 17 4.32 19.70 12.24
N SER A 18 3.25 18.92 12.11
CA SER A 18 2.64 18.16 13.20
C SER A 18 2.39 16.70 12.82
N TYR A 19 2.24 15.84 13.84
CA TYR A 19 1.97 14.42 13.62
C TYR A 19 0.64 14.19 12.89
N LEU A 20 -0.43 14.87 13.30
CA LEU A 20 -1.74 14.79 12.63
C LEU A 20 -1.67 15.27 11.17
N LYS A 21 -0.93 16.36 10.91
CA LYS A 21 -0.73 16.83 9.55
C LYS A 21 0.06 15.82 8.73
N THR A 22 1.09 15.21 9.30
CA THR A 22 1.87 14.14 8.66
C THR A 22 1.01 12.94 8.29
N LEU A 23 0.14 12.49 9.19
CA LEU A 23 -0.83 11.42 8.93
C LEU A 23 -1.79 11.77 7.79
N LYS A 24 -2.33 13.00 7.77
CA LYS A 24 -3.18 13.48 6.67
C LYS A 24 -2.42 13.51 5.34
N MET A 25 -1.20 14.02 5.32
CA MET A 25 -0.38 14.05 4.10
C MET A 25 -0.02 12.65 3.62
N GLN A 26 0.25 11.72 4.54
CA GLN A 26 0.50 10.30 4.20
C GLN A 26 -0.73 9.69 3.52
N PHE A 27 -1.93 9.95 4.05
CA PHE A 27 -3.18 9.48 3.43
C PHE A 27 -3.35 10.05 2.01
N ILE A 28 -3.13 11.36 1.82
CA ILE A 28 -3.19 12.00 0.50
C ILE A 28 -2.18 11.39 -0.47
N GLN A 29 -0.97 11.09 -0.01
CA GLN A 29 0.06 10.44 -0.81
C GLN A 29 -0.36 9.05 -1.28
N ILE A 30 -0.85 8.19 -0.38
CA ILE A 30 -1.30 6.83 -0.72
C ILE A 30 -2.50 6.91 -1.66
N ARG A 31 -3.45 7.82 -1.40
CA ARG A 31 -4.60 8.05 -2.30
C ARG A 31 -4.16 8.41 -3.71
N ARG A 32 -3.12 9.25 -3.84
CA ARG A 32 -2.56 9.61 -5.15
C ARG A 32 -1.95 8.41 -5.86
N TRP A 33 -1.28 7.51 -5.14
CA TRP A 33 -0.77 6.28 -5.76
C TRP A 33 -1.90 5.37 -6.22
N ALA A 34 -2.93 5.21 -5.39
CA ALA A 34 -4.09 4.38 -5.73
C ALA A 34 -4.95 4.98 -6.85
N TRP A 35 -4.85 6.29 -7.12
CA TRP A 35 -5.46 6.94 -8.29
C TRP A 35 -4.95 6.36 -9.63
N GLY A 36 -3.81 5.67 -9.62
CA GLY A 36 -3.31 4.89 -10.77
C GLY A 36 -4.32 3.86 -11.30
N ALA A 37 -5.41 3.57 -10.57
CA ALA A 37 -6.53 2.76 -11.11
C ALA A 37 -7.13 3.36 -12.40
N SER A 38 -6.97 4.67 -12.62
CA SER A 38 -7.32 5.33 -13.87
C SER A 38 -6.52 4.81 -15.08
N ASP A 39 -5.31 4.30 -14.87
CA ASP A 39 -4.46 3.74 -15.93
C ASP A 39 -5.05 2.47 -16.53
N ILE A 40 -5.97 1.77 -15.82
CA ILE A 40 -6.67 0.60 -16.37
C ILE A 40 -7.41 1.00 -17.64
N ALA A 41 -8.16 2.10 -17.62
CA ALA A 41 -8.89 2.59 -18.78
C ALA A 41 -7.93 2.97 -19.92
N TYR A 42 -6.80 3.61 -19.58
CA TYR A 42 -5.77 3.97 -20.57
C TYR A 42 -5.15 2.74 -21.24
N VAL A 43 -4.76 1.71 -20.47
CA VAL A 43 -4.17 0.48 -20.99
C VAL A 43 -5.18 -0.29 -21.85
N VAL A 44 -6.46 -0.29 -21.47
CA VAL A 44 -7.53 -0.90 -22.27
C VAL A 44 -7.72 -0.13 -23.59
N ASP A 45 -7.85 1.20 -23.54
CA ASP A 45 -8.02 2.06 -24.72
C ASP A 45 -6.86 1.92 -25.71
N LYS A 46 -5.62 2.11 -25.24
CA LYS A 46 -4.44 2.09 -26.11
C LYS A 46 -3.99 0.68 -26.49
N GLY A 47 -4.26 -0.31 -25.64
CA GLY A 47 -3.89 -1.71 -25.87
C GLY A 47 -4.82 -2.45 -26.83
N PHE A 48 -6.12 -2.18 -26.79
CA PHE A 48 -7.11 -2.93 -27.55
C PHE A 48 -7.79 -2.12 -28.65
N PHE A 49 -8.12 -0.85 -28.40
CA PHE A 49 -8.91 -0.03 -29.33
C PHE A 49 -8.05 0.81 -30.29
N HIS A 50 -6.75 0.95 -30.02
CA HIS A 50 -5.81 1.65 -30.89
C HIS A 50 -4.77 0.70 -31.48
N LYS A 51 -4.28 1.01 -32.69
CA LYS A 51 -3.17 0.29 -33.30
C LYS A 51 -1.91 0.47 -32.45
N ASN A 52 -1.32 -0.63 -32.02
CA ASN A 52 -0.06 -0.67 -31.29
C ASN A 52 0.79 -1.87 -31.73
N LYS A 53 2.06 -1.90 -31.32
CA LYS A 53 3.02 -2.97 -31.64
C LYS A 53 3.16 -4.01 -30.51
N VAL A 54 2.32 -3.94 -29.48
CA VAL A 54 2.47 -4.75 -28.27
C VAL A 54 1.86 -6.14 -28.50
N PRO A 55 2.58 -7.23 -28.19
CA PRO A 55 2.02 -8.58 -28.23
C PRO A 55 0.78 -8.70 -27.33
N LYS A 56 -0.30 -9.31 -27.84
CA LYS A 56 -1.59 -9.39 -27.10
C LYS A 56 -1.49 -10.17 -25.80
N VAL A 57 -0.66 -11.21 -25.73
CA VAL A 57 -0.43 -11.97 -24.50
C VAL A 57 0.23 -11.12 -23.43
N ASP A 58 1.30 -10.37 -23.78
CA ASP A 58 1.99 -9.47 -22.85
C ASP A 58 1.06 -8.34 -22.37
N LEU A 59 0.24 -7.80 -23.28
CA LEU A 59 -0.77 -6.81 -22.93
C LEU A 59 -1.80 -7.36 -21.92
N ILE A 60 -2.35 -8.55 -22.16
CA ILE A 60 -3.32 -9.17 -21.25
C ILE A 60 -2.68 -9.46 -19.88
N MET A 61 -1.44 -9.96 -19.85
CA MET A 61 -0.73 -10.23 -18.60
C MET A 61 -0.42 -8.96 -17.80
N LYS A 62 -0.07 -7.87 -18.48
CA LYS A 62 0.14 -6.56 -17.82
C LYS A 62 -1.17 -5.96 -17.33
N LEU A 63 -2.23 -6.06 -18.13
CA LEU A 63 -3.56 -5.58 -17.75
C LEU A 63 -4.12 -6.39 -16.56
N SER A 64 -3.98 -7.71 -16.57
CA SER A 64 -4.45 -8.56 -15.48
C SER A 64 -3.73 -8.23 -14.17
N ARG A 65 -2.41 -8.04 -14.22
CA ARG A 65 -1.62 -7.58 -13.07
C ARG A 65 -2.02 -6.19 -12.58
N LEU A 66 -2.33 -5.27 -13.49
CA LEU A 66 -2.77 -3.92 -13.12
C LEU A 66 -4.14 -3.96 -12.42
N ILE A 67 -5.09 -4.70 -13.00
CA ILE A 67 -6.43 -4.88 -12.44
C ILE A 67 -6.34 -5.58 -11.07
N GLU A 68 -5.65 -6.72 -11.00
CA GLU A 68 -5.45 -7.48 -9.78
C GLU A 68 -4.80 -6.60 -8.70
N GLY A 69 -3.73 -5.87 -9.03
CA GLY A 69 -3.05 -5.01 -8.08
C GLY A 69 -3.97 -3.92 -7.48
N HIS A 70 -4.80 -3.28 -8.31
CA HIS A 70 -5.73 -2.25 -7.82
C HIS A 70 -6.91 -2.84 -7.01
N ILE A 71 -7.42 -4.00 -7.40
CA ILE A 71 -8.46 -4.70 -6.64
C ILE A 71 -7.89 -5.13 -5.28
N SER A 72 -6.74 -5.81 -5.29
CA SER A 72 -6.11 -6.33 -4.08
C SER A 72 -5.71 -5.22 -3.10
N TRP A 73 -5.17 -4.10 -3.60
CA TRP A 73 -4.81 -2.96 -2.74
C TRP A 73 -6.01 -2.38 -1.99
N SER A 74 -7.18 -2.35 -2.63
CA SER A 74 -8.40 -1.79 -2.05
C SER A 74 -9.20 -2.77 -1.18
N THR A 75 -9.16 -4.06 -1.49
CA THR A 75 -10.09 -5.04 -0.90
C THR A 75 -9.43 -6.15 -0.08
N SER A 76 -8.19 -6.57 -0.38
CA SER A 76 -7.61 -7.77 0.24
C SER A 76 -7.55 -7.69 1.76
N ALA A 77 -7.11 -6.56 2.32
CA ALA A 77 -7.00 -6.40 3.78
C ALA A 77 -8.37 -6.45 4.48
N ILE A 78 -9.42 -5.93 3.83
CA ILE A 78 -10.79 -5.96 4.33
C ILE A 78 -11.35 -7.38 4.24
N ILE A 79 -11.21 -8.03 3.09
CA ILE A 79 -11.66 -9.42 2.88
C ILE A 79 -10.96 -10.36 3.86
N LEU A 80 -9.67 -10.18 4.13
CA LEU A 80 -8.95 -10.99 5.11
C LEU A 80 -9.44 -10.77 6.55
N LEU A 81 -9.87 -9.56 6.87
CA LEU A 81 -10.42 -9.23 8.20
C LEU A 81 -11.81 -9.83 8.41
N VAL A 82 -12.73 -9.62 7.45
CA VAL A 82 -14.15 -9.94 7.64
C VAL A 82 -14.63 -11.17 6.87
N GLY A 83 -13.97 -11.50 5.75
CA GLY A 83 -14.46 -12.47 4.77
C GLY A 83 -14.64 -13.88 5.31
N GLY A 84 -13.75 -14.33 6.21
CA GLY A 84 -13.86 -15.64 6.85
C GLY A 84 -15.11 -15.78 7.73
N PHE A 85 -15.61 -14.68 8.29
CA PHE A 85 -16.75 -14.67 9.21
C PHE A 85 -18.10 -14.53 8.50
N ILE A 86 -18.12 -14.14 7.22
CA ILE A 86 -19.38 -13.91 6.48
C ILE A 86 -20.26 -15.17 6.47
N PRO A 87 -19.77 -16.36 6.10
CA PRO A 87 -20.62 -17.56 6.07
C PRO A 87 -21.13 -17.95 7.46
N GLN A 88 -20.27 -17.84 8.48
CA GLN A 88 -20.64 -18.11 9.87
C GLN A 88 -21.79 -17.21 10.35
N LEU A 89 -21.77 -15.93 9.96
CA LEU A 89 -22.82 -14.98 10.33
C LEU A 89 -24.16 -15.29 9.64
N LEU A 90 -24.11 -15.78 8.39
CA LEU A 90 -25.30 -16.10 7.61
C LEU A 90 -25.91 -17.46 7.98
N ASN A 91 -25.07 -18.47 8.23
CA ASN A 91 -25.47 -19.85 8.52
C ASN A 91 -24.71 -20.41 9.73
N PRO A 92 -25.05 -19.98 10.96
CA PRO A 92 -24.29 -20.35 12.16
C PRO A 92 -24.41 -21.83 12.53
N LEU A 93 -25.42 -22.54 12.04
CA LEU A 93 -25.63 -23.98 12.29
C LEU A 93 -24.86 -24.88 11.32
N ASP A 94 -24.37 -24.32 10.20
CA ASP A 94 -23.64 -25.09 9.20
C ASP A 94 -22.18 -25.32 9.65
N TYR A 95 -21.74 -26.57 9.55
CA TYR A 95 -20.38 -26.96 9.91
C TYR A 95 -19.33 -26.25 9.04
N SER A 96 -19.57 -26.19 7.73
CA SER A 96 -18.61 -25.61 6.78
C SER A 96 -18.43 -24.11 7.02
N SER A 97 -19.52 -23.42 7.31
CA SER A 97 -19.54 -21.99 7.65
C SER A 97 -18.75 -21.66 8.91
N ASN A 98 -18.80 -22.51 9.94
CA ASN A 98 -17.99 -22.36 11.16
C ASN A 98 -16.52 -22.76 10.98
N GLN A 99 -16.21 -23.60 10.00
CA GLN A 99 -14.84 -24.07 9.74
C GLN A 99 -13.99 -23.04 8.97
N LEU A 100 -14.61 -22.17 8.17
CA LEU A 100 -13.92 -21.21 7.32
C LEU A 100 -13.03 -20.21 8.11
N PRO A 101 -13.49 -19.53 9.18
CA PRO A 101 -12.63 -18.66 9.97
C PRO A 101 -11.43 -19.40 10.57
N ILE A 102 -11.62 -20.64 10.99
CA ILE A 102 -10.57 -21.48 11.60
C ILE A 102 -9.50 -21.81 10.57
N LEU A 103 -9.90 -22.25 9.37
CA LEU A 103 -8.96 -22.55 8.28
C LEU A 103 -8.22 -21.29 7.80
N ALA A 104 -8.95 -20.18 7.62
CA ALA A 104 -8.36 -18.90 7.25
C ALA A 104 -7.32 -18.45 8.29
N GLY A 105 -7.63 -18.55 9.59
CA GLY A 105 -6.71 -18.23 10.68
C GLY A 105 -5.45 -19.10 10.68
N ARG A 106 -5.58 -20.40 10.41
CA ARG A 106 -4.42 -21.31 10.27
C ARG A 106 -3.53 -20.91 9.10
N ILE A 107 -4.12 -20.63 7.93
CA ILE A 107 -3.37 -20.16 6.75
C ILE A 107 -2.66 -18.84 7.06
N GLN A 108 -3.34 -17.88 7.69
CA GLN A 108 -2.75 -16.60 8.11
C GLN A 108 -1.62 -16.79 9.13
N THR A 109 -1.72 -17.78 10.01
CA THR A 109 -0.66 -18.11 10.98
C THR A 109 0.59 -18.61 10.26
N VAL A 110 0.43 -19.46 9.24
CA VAL A 110 1.55 -19.90 8.38
C VAL A 110 2.13 -18.71 7.61
N ALA A 111 1.27 -17.84 7.05
CA ALA A 111 1.71 -16.63 6.35
C ALA A 111 2.50 -15.67 7.27
N MET A 112 2.15 -15.60 8.56
CA MET A 112 2.86 -14.79 9.56
C MET A 112 4.34 -15.20 9.68
N VAL A 113 4.64 -16.50 9.57
CA VAL A 113 6.02 -16.99 9.56
C VAL A 113 6.80 -16.40 8.38
N GLY A 114 6.18 -16.31 7.20
CA GLY A 114 6.76 -15.65 6.02
C GLY A 114 7.00 -14.15 6.23
N ILE A 115 6.07 -13.45 6.89
CA ILE A 115 6.23 -12.04 7.25
C ILE A 115 7.42 -11.86 8.21
N LEU A 116 7.58 -12.75 9.20
CA LEU A 116 8.72 -12.70 10.13
C LEU A 116 10.05 -13.01 9.43
N ALA A 117 10.07 -13.95 8.50
CA ALA A 117 11.26 -14.27 7.70
C ALA A 117 11.66 -13.08 6.80
N THR A 118 10.70 -12.43 6.14
CA THR A 118 10.95 -11.23 5.32
C THR A 118 11.37 -10.03 6.16
N LEU A 119 10.80 -9.85 7.36
CA LEU A 119 11.24 -8.85 8.33
C LEU A 119 12.71 -9.07 8.71
N PHE A 120 13.11 -10.31 9.02
CA PHE A 120 14.49 -10.63 9.33
C PHE A 120 15.44 -10.28 8.18
N LEU A 121 15.09 -10.66 6.94
CA LEU A 121 15.88 -10.33 5.75
C LEU A 121 15.99 -8.81 5.52
N SER A 122 14.89 -8.09 5.71
CA SER A 122 14.85 -6.62 5.60
C SER A 122 15.79 -5.97 6.61
N LEU A 123 15.77 -6.43 7.87
CA LEU A 123 16.68 -5.94 8.91
C LEU A 123 18.15 -6.24 8.62
N LYS A 124 18.45 -7.39 8.01
CA LYS A 124 19.82 -7.77 7.63
C LYS A 124 20.34 -6.98 6.43
N THR A 125 19.45 -6.56 5.53
CA THR A 125 19.79 -5.80 4.32
C THR A 125 19.94 -4.30 4.60
N LEU A 126 19.38 -3.81 5.71
CA LEU A 126 19.52 -2.42 6.12
C LEU A 126 21.01 -2.06 6.38
N PRO A 127 21.46 -0.86 5.97
CA PRO A 127 22.79 -0.38 6.30
C PRO A 127 22.96 -0.23 7.82
N PRO A 128 24.21 -0.22 8.33
CA PRO A 128 24.47 -0.07 9.75
C PRO A 128 23.78 1.18 10.29
N LYS A 129 23.13 1.03 11.44
CA LYS A 129 22.39 2.12 12.10
C LYS A 129 23.34 3.30 12.35
N PRO A 130 22.93 4.55 12.01
CA PRO A 130 23.71 5.75 12.31
C PRO A 130 24.04 5.88 13.80
N GLU A 131 25.27 6.31 14.13
CA GLU A 131 25.78 6.42 15.51
C GLU A 131 24.94 7.36 16.39
N ARG A 132 24.35 8.41 15.80
CA ARG A 132 23.46 9.36 16.48
C ARG A 132 22.24 8.72 17.14
N TYR A 133 21.83 7.51 16.75
CA TYR A 133 20.62 6.88 17.23
C TYR A 133 20.89 5.72 18.20
N LYS A 134 20.20 5.72 19.34
CA LYS A 134 20.29 4.65 20.36
C LYS A 134 19.54 3.37 19.92
N ARG A 135 19.85 2.23 20.57
CA ARG A 135 19.18 0.93 20.32
C ARG A 135 17.66 0.98 20.45
N ARG A 136 17.12 1.86 21.32
CA ARG A 136 15.67 2.08 21.48
C ARG A 136 14.97 2.41 20.16
N ARG A 137 15.61 3.15 19.25
CA ARG A 137 15.02 3.50 17.95
C ARG A 137 14.84 2.28 17.04
N THR A 138 15.77 1.33 17.11
CA THR A 138 15.66 0.05 16.39
C THR A 138 14.49 -0.78 16.93
N ILE A 139 14.30 -0.82 18.25
CA ILE A 139 13.15 -1.50 18.86
C ILE A 139 11.84 -0.86 18.42
N LEU A 140 11.74 0.48 18.44
CA LEU A 140 10.55 1.20 17.97
C LEU A 140 10.27 0.93 16.49
N MET A 141 11.29 0.82 15.65
CA MET A 141 11.14 0.46 14.24
C MET A 141 10.57 -0.96 14.04
N ILE A 142 11.02 -1.92 14.85
CA ILE A 142 10.46 -3.29 14.81
C ILE A 142 9.01 -3.28 15.29
N LEU A 143 8.71 -2.55 16.37
CA LEU A 143 7.34 -2.43 16.89
C LEU A 143 6.37 -1.80 15.89
N GLN A 144 6.83 -1.01 14.92
CA GLN A 144 5.97 -0.49 13.85
C GLN A 144 5.33 -1.60 13.01
N TRP A 145 5.93 -2.79 12.92
CA TRP A 145 5.35 -3.92 12.19
C TRP A 145 4.07 -4.45 12.83
N VAL A 146 3.91 -4.27 14.15
CA VAL A 146 2.66 -4.59 14.85
C VAL A 146 1.51 -3.70 14.37
N LEU A 147 1.81 -2.52 13.82
CA LEU A 147 0.82 -1.62 13.24
C LEU A 147 0.39 -2.02 11.82
N LEU A 148 1.00 -3.05 11.21
CA LEU A 148 0.65 -3.45 9.84
C LEU A 148 -0.83 -3.75 9.66
N PRO A 149 -1.50 -4.58 10.49
CA PRO A 149 -2.93 -4.84 10.31
C PRO A 149 -3.77 -3.56 10.34
N VAL A 150 -3.42 -2.62 11.22
CA VAL A 150 -4.13 -1.35 11.35
C VAL A 150 -3.88 -0.45 10.14
N THR A 151 -2.63 -0.33 9.69
CA THR A 151 -2.25 0.57 8.59
C THR A 151 -2.62 0.01 7.21
N THR A 152 -2.62 -1.31 7.02
CA THR A 152 -3.08 -1.92 5.76
C THR A 152 -4.59 -1.76 5.59
N ILE A 153 -5.36 -1.91 6.66
CA ILE A 153 -6.83 -1.77 6.62
C ILE A 153 -7.23 -0.29 6.59
N LEU A 154 -6.78 0.52 7.54
CA LEU A 154 -7.27 1.90 7.69
C LEU A 154 -6.61 2.89 6.74
N TYR A 155 -5.34 2.72 6.38
CA TYR A 155 -4.65 3.65 5.48
C TYR A 155 -4.68 3.14 4.04
N ASN A 156 -4.11 1.97 3.78
CA ASN A 156 -3.96 1.48 2.41
C ASN A 156 -5.31 1.21 1.74
N ALA A 157 -6.16 0.36 2.34
CA ALA A 157 -7.44 0.02 1.74
C ALA A 157 -8.37 1.24 1.68
N CYS A 158 -8.52 2.01 2.76
CA CYS A 158 -9.40 3.20 2.73
C CYS A 158 -8.92 4.30 1.76
N ALA A 159 -7.61 4.56 1.64
CA ALA A 159 -7.10 5.53 0.67
C ALA A 159 -7.33 5.05 -0.76
N ALA A 160 -7.16 3.74 -1.02
CA ALA A 160 -7.44 3.15 -2.32
C ALA A 160 -8.92 3.21 -2.69
N ILE A 161 -9.81 2.83 -1.77
CA ILE A 161 -11.26 2.97 -1.94
C ILE A 161 -11.63 4.44 -2.17
N ASN A 162 -11.04 5.38 -1.44
CA ASN A 162 -11.30 6.81 -1.64
C ASN A 162 -10.92 7.29 -3.04
N ALA A 163 -9.78 6.83 -3.57
CA ALA A 163 -9.35 7.15 -4.92
C ALA A 163 -10.29 6.54 -5.98
N GLN A 164 -10.60 5.24 -5.85
CA GLN A 164 -11.42 4.52 -6.82
C GLN A 164 -12.89 4.98 -6.81
N THR A 165 -13.46 5.27 -5.65
CA THR A 165 -14.84 5.83 -5.54
C THR A 165 -14.92 7.23 -6.15
N ARG A 166 -13.89 8.07 -5.95
CA ARG A 166 -13.81 9.37 -6.63
C ARG A 166 -13.78 9.21 -8.16
N LEU A 167 -13.00 8.27 -8.70
CA LEU A 167 -13.00 7.94 -10.13
C LEU A 167 -14.40 7.50 -10.60
N MET A 168 -15.04 6.61 -9.84
CA MET A 168 -16.39 6.09 -10.16
C MET A 168 -17.44 7.20 -10.24
N PHE A 169 -17.33 8.24 -9.39
CA PHE A 169 -18.24 9.38 -9.38
C PHE A 169 -17.75 10.59 -10.20
N GLY A 170 -16.71 10.44 -11.03
CA GLY A 170 -16.18 11.53 -11.86
C GLY A 170 -15.56 12.70 -11.07
N ARG A 171 -15.21 12.49 -9.79
CA ARG A 171 -14.57 13.50 -8.93
C ARG A 171 -13.04 13.43 -9.09
N TYR A 172 -12.56 13.91 -10.23
CA TYR A 172 -11.16 13.80 -10.61
C TYR A 172 -10.21 14.56 -9.67
N LEU A 173 -8.99 14.05 -9.51
CA LEU A 173 -7.91 14.70 -8.76
C LEU A 173 -7.18 15.70 -9.67
N ASP A 174 -7.87 16.76 -10.09
CA ASP A 174 -7.36 17.72 -11.07
C ASP A 174 -6.15 18.52 -10.57
N LYS A 175 -6.06 18.69 -9.24
CA LYS A 175 -4.93 19.33 -8.59
C LYS A 175 -3.96 18.28 -8.04
N PHE A 176 -2.68 18.45 -8.36
CA PHE A 176 -1.63 17.66 -7.75
C PHE A 176 -1.38 18.13 -6.31
N ASP A 177 -1.87 17.34 -5.35
CA ASP A 177 -1.62 17.60 -3.93
C ASP A 177 -0.17 17.26 -3.57
N VAL A 178 0.69 18.28 -3.48
CA VAL A 178 2.09 18.13 -3.06
C VAL A 178 2.14 17.69 -1.59
N THR A 179 3.01 16.73 -1.27
CA THR A 179 3.20 16.23 0.09
C THR A 179 4.39 16.89 0.76
N ASP A 180 4.17 17.42 1.97
CA ASP A 180 5.23 18.01 2.79
C ASP A 180 6.30 16.96 3.10
N LYS A 181 7.56 17.34 2.91
CA LYS A 181 8.76 16.54 3.18
C LYS A 181 9.75 17.37 3.99
N ALA A 182 9.28 17.85 5.13
CA ALA A 182 10.05 18.72 5.98
C ALA A 182 11.31 18.02 6.49
N THR A 183 12.33 18.81 6.83
CA THR A 183 13.56 18.35 7.46
C THR A 183 13.77 19.04 8.79
N LYS A 184 14.41 18.34 9.73
CA LYS A 184 14.86 18.94 10.99
C LYS A 184 16.28 19.43 10.84
N THR A 185 16.48 20.73 11.00
CA THR A 185 17.80 21.36 11.05
C THR A 185 18.52 20.99 12.36
N GLY A 186 19.84 21.22 12.44
CA GLY A 186 20.64 20.99 13.65
C GLY A 186 20.06 21.64 14.91
N ASP A 187 19.38 22.77 14.76
CA ASP A 187 18.70 23.51 15.83
C ASP A 187 17.30 22.96 16.18
N ASN A 188 16.96 21.76 15.70
CA ASN A 188 15.68 21.07 15.92
C ASN A 188 14.44 21.83 15.37
N LYS A 189 14.64 22.86 14.54
CA LYS A 189 13.59 23.55 13.79
C LYS A 189 13.12 22.69 12.62
N THR A 190 11.81 22.69 12.38
CA THR A 190 11.20 22.00 11.24
C THR A 190 11.12 22.97 10.06
N VAL A 191 11.82 22.65 8.96
CA VAL A 191 11.79 23.41 7.71
C VAL A 191 11.03 22.58 6.69
N ILE A 192 9.92 23.10 6.16
CA ILE A 192 9.08 22.45 5.15
C ILE A 192 9.65 22.73 3.76
#